data_AF-A0A9E1SC03-F1
#
_entry.id   AF-A0A9E1SC03-F1
#
_cell.length_a   1.000
_cell.length_b   1.000
_cell.length_c   1.000
_cell.angle_alpha   90.00
_cell.angle_beta   90.00
_cell.angle_gamma   90.00
#
_symmetry.space_group_name_H-M   'P 1'
#
loop_
_entity.id
_entity.type
_entity.pdbx_description
1 polymer ?
#
loop_
_entity_poly.entity_id
_entity_poly.type
_entity_poly.pdbx_seq_one_letter_code
_entity_poly.pdbx_strand_id
1 'polypeptide(L)'
;MKRFIPILLCLSLWGQIFAHDPATEMTTAAHNFLNSLEEGKKKKTHFPFSDKERENWHFFPGSFVKPNGRMGLSVKEMSSPQRTLAQTLLSSALSHRGQIEASTVILLEQILYEKEGREMRNPDLYHYSVFGQPDQAGSWGWRFEGHHLSLNFSLVNGRIFSVTPSFWGASPAKVTEGKHAGMRVLAEEETTAFKFLKSLSPPQKKMAILSDKAPREIYSGQDNSVDWSTFVPAQGLPITKMNPRQKGWLQEVIAVYSAKHRPQVVKQINQNKPLLHPTETFFAWAGGLTPETGHYYRIQTPDFLFEYANTQNNVNHVHAVWRDFKGDFGRDLLAEHYTQDHSKQNGWVRLFDGKTLKGWKPNENEDSFSVKNGCIVANAPGRCHLFYQTKKPFKNFEFKAEVMTLPHSNAGVYFHTRFQEDGWPKVGFECQVNNTYHDPKKTASIYGVQDCLEAPARDDEWFSLYIKVDGKQVITKVNDRVISDWTQPEDWKKSGNFERVLGEGTFALQGHDPGSTVLFRNLMVKRLP
;
A
#
# COMPACT_ATOMS: atom_id res chain seq x y z
N MET A 1 -27.84 49.59 37.88
CA MET A 1 -28.11 48.49 36.92
C MET A 1 -26.80 48.07 36.27
N LYS A 2 -26.17 46.99 36.75
CA LYS A 2 -24.98 46.38 36.13
C LYS A 2 -25.45 45.19 35.31
N ARG A 3 -25.28 45.26 33.98
CA ARG A 3 -25.68 44.21 33.04
C ARG A 3 -24.67 43.05 33.10
N PHE A 4 -25.14 41.88 33.52
CA PHE A 4 -24.43 40.61 33.36
C PHE A 4 -24.55 40.15 31.89
N ILE A 5 -23.41 39.91 31.24
CA ILE A 5 -23.33 39.25 29.93
C ILE A 5 -22.95 37.79 30.20
N PRO A 6 -23.75 36.78 29.80
CA PRO A 6 -23.38 35.39 29.97
C PRO A 6 -22.37 35.00 28.87
N ILE A 7 -21.20 34.52 29.29
CA ILE A 7 -20.23 33.89 28.40
C ILE A 7 -20.70 32.46 28.15
N LEU A 8 -21.18 32.18 26.94
CA LEU A 8 -21.39 30.82 26.46
C LEU A 8 -20.02 30.17 26.22
N LEU A 9 -19.63 29.25 27.09
CA LEU A 9 -18.51 28.34 26.85
C LEU A 9 -18.97 27.28 25.84
N CYS A 10 -18.66 27.49 24.57
CA CYS A 10 -18.71 26.42 23.57
C CYS A 10 -17.58 25.44 23.85
N LEU A 11 -17.91 24.29 24.45
CA LEU A 11 -17.06 23.10 24.44
C LEU A 11 -16.92 22.61 22.99
N SER A 12 -15.85 23.02 22.30
CA SER A 12 -15.47 22.39 21.04
C SER A 12 -14.90 21.01 21.34
N LEU A 13 -15.72 19.97 21.20
CA LEU A 13 -15.26 18.59 21.08
C LEU A 13 -14.36 18.50 19.84
N TRP A 14 -13.05 18.55 20.05
CA TRP A 14 -12.07 18.16 19.04
C TRP A 14 -12.11 16.63 18.93
N GLY A 15 -13.15 16.11 18.28
CA GLY A 15 -13.06 14.79 17.68
C GLY A 15 -11.97 14.88 16.63
N GLN A 16 -10.81 14.27 16.87
CA GLN A 16 -9.87 13.99 15.80
C GLN A 16 -10.61 13.11 14.80
N ILE A 17 -11.06 13.70 13.70
CA ILE A 17 -11.54 12.96 12.54
C ILE A 17 -10.29 12.27 11.99
N PHE A 18 -10.01 11.06 12.48
CA PHE A 18 -9.03 10.19 11.86
C PHE A 18 -9.54 9.93 10.45
N ALA A 19 -8.86 10.51 9.45
CA ALA A 19 -9.11 10.13 8.07
C ALA A 19 -8.94 8.61 7.99
N HIS A 20 -9.99 7.90 7.59
CA HIS A 20 -9.99 6.45 7.57
C HIS A 20 -8.82 5.90 6.75
N ASP A 21 -8.17 4.86 7.29
CA ASP A 21 -7.02 4.20 6.67
C ASP A 21 -7.40 3.58 5.32
N PRO A 22 -6.76 3.96 4.20
CA PRO A 22 -7.12 3.44 2.88
C PRO A 22 -6.97 1.94 2.75
N ALA A 23 -6.00 1.32 3.41
CA ALA A 23 -5.79 -0.12 3.31
C ALA A 23 -6.94 -0.89 3.96
N THR A 24 -7.35 -0.45 5.15
CA THR A 24 -8.52 -0.96 5.87
C THR A 24 -9.80 -0.84 5.04
N GLU A 25 -10.08 0.33 4.47
CA GLU A 25 -11.30 0.55 3.69
C GLU A 25 -11.33 -0.29 2.41
N MET A 26 -10.24 -0.33 1.65
CA MET A 26 -10.15 -1.16 0.44
C MET A 26 -10.32 -2.65 0.78
N THR A 27 -9.68 -3.11 1.87
CA THR A 27 -9.75 -4.51 2.30
C THR A 27 -11.18 -4.88 2.71
N THR A 28 -11.84 -4.05 3.52
CA THR A 28 -13.23 -4.28 3.93
C THR A 28 -14.18 -4.26 2.73
N ALA A 29 -14.03 -3.29 1.82
CA ALA A 29 -14.86 -3.21 0.62
C ALA A 29 -14.69 -4.44 -0.29
N ALA A 30 -13.44 -4.89 -0.50
CA ALA A 30 -13.14 -6.08 -1.29
C ALA A 30 -13.71 -7.35 -0.65
N HIS A 31 -13.58 -7.50 0.67
CA HIS A 31 -14.19 -8.62 1.40
C HIS A 31 -15.71 -8.64 1.27
N ASN A 32 -16.38 -7.50 1.49
CA ASN A 32 -17.83 -7.41 1.38
C ASN A 32 -18.30 -7.74 -0.03
N PHE A 33 -17.60 -7.24 -1.06
CA PHE A 33 -17.89 -7.58 -2.44
C PHE A 33 -17.71 -9.08 -2.71
N LEU A 34 -16.56 -9.67 -2.41
CA LEU A 34 -16.30 -11.10 -2.64
C LEU A 34 -17.24 -12.03 -1.88
N ASN A 35 -17.65 -11.66 -0.67
CA ASN A 35 -18.58 -12.45 0.15
C ASN A 35 -20.03 -12.37 -0.36
N SER A 36 -20.37 -11.35 -1.15
CA SER A 36 -21.68 -11.24 -1.80
C SER A 36 -21.83 -12.11 -3.06
N LEU A 37 -20.73 -12.71 -3.53
CA LEU A 37 -20.70 -13.49 -4.76
C LEU A 37 -20.94 -14.97 -4.49
N GLU A 38 -21.83 -15.57 -5.27
CA GLU A 38 -21.93 -17.02 -5.40
C GLU A 38 -20.65 -17.62 -6.01
N GLU A 39 -20.39 -18.90 -5.72
CA GLU A 39 -19.13 -19.59 -6.05
C GLU A 39 -18.70 -19.44 -7.52
N GLY A 40 -19.64 -19.51 -8.46
CA GLY A 40 -19.35 -19.33 -9.89
C GLY A 40 -18.83 -17.93 -10.24
N LYS A 41 -19.45 -16.88 -9.67
CA LYS A 41 -18.99 -15.49 -9.86
C LYS A 41 -17.71 -15.21 -9.10
N LYS A 42 -17.56 -15.78 -7.91
CA LYS A 42 -16.33 -15.66 -7.11
C LYS A 42 -15.13 -16.21 -7.87
N LYS A 43 -15.25 -17.37 -8.52
CA LYS A 43 -14.18 -17.94 -9.38
C LYS A 43 -13.81 -17.06 -10.58
N LYS A 44 -14.75 -16.29 -11.14
CA LYS A 44 -14.44 -15.32 -12.22
C LYS A 44 -13.76 -14.06 -11.73
N THR A 45 -13.98 -13.70 -10.46
CA THR A 45 -13.53 -12.45 -9.86
C THR A 45 -12.21 -12.61 -9.14
N HIS A 46 -11.99 -13.76 -8.50
CA HIS A 46 -10.93 -13.96 -7.52
C HIS A 46 -9.84 -14.89 -8.05
N PHE A 47 -8.64 -14.35 -8.14
CA PHE A 47 -7.45 -15.00 -8.69
C PHE A 47 -6.36 -15.14 -7.63
N PRO A 48 -5.46 -16.12 -7.75
CA PRO A 48 -4.20 -16.11 -7.01
C PRO A 48 -3.44 -14.80 -7.26
N PHE A 49 -2.69 -14.31 -6.25
CA PHE A 49 -1.93 -13.07 -6.42
C PHE A 49 -0.85 -13.17 -7.51
N SER A 50 -0.30 -14.36 -7.72
CA SER A 50 0.70 -14.67 -8.76
C SER A 50 0.11 -14.90 -10.15
N ASP A 51 -1.22 -14.76 -10.32
CA ASP A 51 -1.86 -14.98 -11.60
C ASP A 51 -1.39 -13.93 -12.63
N LYS A 52 -1.08 -14.38 -13.85
CA LYS A 52 -0.64 -13.49 -14.94
C LYS A 52 -1.72 -12.50 -15.34
N GLU A 53 -2.98 -12.84 -15.09
CA GLU A 53 -4.11 -11.95 -15.37
C GLU A 53 -3.97 -10.61 -14.64
N ARG A 54 -3.24 -10.56 -13.50
CA ARG A 54 -2.97 -9.32 -12.77
C ARG A 54 -2.34 -8.23 -13.63
N GLU A 55 -1.51 -8.63 -14.60
CA GLU A 55 -0.78 -7.72 -15.48
C GLU A 55 -1.40 -7.62 -16.88
N ASN A 56 -2.53 -8.29 -17.13
CA ASN A 56 -3.23 -8.34 -18.42
C ASN A 56 -4.33 -7.28 -18.50
N TRP A 57 -3.93 -6.02 -18.46
CA TRP A 57 -4.82 -4.86 -18.43
C TRP A 57 -5.09 -4.32 -19.86
N HIS A 58 -6.29 -3.82 -20.10
CA HIS A 58 -6.68 -3.28 -21.42
C HIS A 58 -7.65 -2.12 -21.29
N PHE A 59 -7.58 -1.14 -22.18
CA PHE A 59 -8.52 0.00 -22.23
C PHE A 59 -9.37 0.05 -23.51
N PHE A 60 -9.15 -0.86 -24.45
CA PHE A 60 -9.96 -0.97 -25.66
C PHE A 60 -11.15 -1.95 -25.44
N PRO A 61 -12.08 -2.07 -26.39
CA PRO A 61 -13.25 -2.92 -26.23
C PRO A 61 -12.91 -4.39 -25.98
N GLY A 62 -13.63 -5.03 -25.05
CA GLY A 62 -13.35 -6.40 -24.61
C GLY A 62 -13.38 -7.45 -25.74
N SER A 63 -14.13 -7.21 -26.81
CA SER A 63 -14.20 -8.09 -28.00
C SER A 63 -12.89 -8.20 -28.77
N PHE A 64 -11.98 -7.23 -28.63
CA PHE A 64 -10.64 -7.27 -29.23
C PHE A 64 -9.61 -7.92 -28.30
N VAL A 65 -9.93 -8.19 -27.03
CA VAL A 65 -9.01 -8.83 -26.09
C VAL A 65 -8.97 -10.33 -26.43
N LYS A 66 -7.78 -10.83 -26.75
CA LYS A 66 -7.57 -12.23 -27.15
C LYS A 66 -6.71 -12.97 -26.11
N PRO A 67 -6.90 -14.30 -25.94
CA PRO A 67 -7.88 -15.14 -26.65
C PRO A 67 -9.29 -15.12 -26.03
N ASN A 68 -9.41 -14.81 -24.73
CA ASN A 68 -10.63 -15.11 -23.95
C ASN A 68 -11.53 -13.89 -23.69
N GLY A 69 -11.26 -12.74 -24.30
CA GLY A 69 -11.89 -11.49 -23.90
C GLY A 69 -11.33 -10.96 -22.58
N ARG A 70 -12.03 -9.98 -22.01
CA ARG A 70 -11.69 -9.36 -20.72
C ARG A 70 -12.10 -10.28 -19.58
N MET A 71 -11.18 -10.54 -18.66
CA MET A 71 -11.43 -11.38 -17.48
C MET A 71 -11.95 -10.54 -16.30
N GLY A 72 -12.47 -11.22 -15.28
CA GLY A 72 -13.14 -10.60 -14.13
C GLY A 72 -14.65 -10.80 -14.18
N LEU A 73 -15.35 -10.34 -13.15
CA LEU A 73 -16.81 -10.33 -13.14
C LEU A 73 -17.33 -9.03 -13.74
N SER A 74 -18.11 -9.15 -14.81
CA SER A 74 -18.72 -7.98 -15.45
C SER A 74 -19.84 -7.41 -14.59
N VAL A 75 -20.00 -6.08 -14.61
CA VAL A 75 -21.12 -5.39 -13.97
C VAL A 75 -22.46 -5.93 -14.49
N LYS A 76 -22.52 -6.32 -15.77
CA LYS A 76 -23.68 -6.97 -16.41
C LYS A 76 -24.18 -8.20 -15.68
N GLU A 77 -23.27 -9.01 -15.13
CA GLU A 77 -23.58 -10.25 -14.41
C GLU A 77 -23.99 -10.02 -12.95
N MET A 78 -23.82 -8.81 -12.41
CA MET A 78 -24.05 -8.50 -10.99
C MET A 78 -25.51 -8.17 -10.69
N SER A 79 -26.02 -8.65 -9.55
CA SER A 79 -27.27 -8.18 -8.96
C SER A 79 -27.13 -6.75 -8.42
N SER A 80 -28.24 -6.04 -8.16
CA SER A 80 -28.18 -4.66 -7.63
C SER A 80 -27.35 -4.53 -6.34
N PRO A 81 -27.49 -5.43 -5.33
CA PRO A 81 -26.61 -5.38 -4.16
C PRO A 81 -25.13 -5.60 -4.49
N GLN A 82 -24.80 -6.52 -5.40
CA GLN A 82 -23.42 -6.79 -5.84
C GLN A 82 -22.83 -5.57 -6.54
N ARG A 83 -23.59 -4.87 -7.38
CA ARG A 83 -23.17 -3.61 -8.04
C ARG A 83 -22.84 -2.53 -7.03
N THR A 84 -23.68 -2.36 -6.00
CA THR A 84 -23.41 -1.40 -4.91
C THR A 84 -22.09 -1.72 -4.19
N LEU A 85 -21.85 -2.99 -3.85
CA LEU A 85 -20.62 -3.41 -3.17
C LEU A 85 -19.38 -3.26 -4.06
N ALA A 86 -19.49 -3.57 -5.36
CA ALA A 86 -18.42 -3.35 -6.33
C ALA A 86 -18.09 -1.85 -6.46
N GLN A 87 -19.11 -0.99 -6.53
CA GLN A 87 -18.90 0.46 -6.55
C GLN A 87 -18.27 0.98 -5.26
N THR A 88 -18.61 0.41 -4.10
CA THR A 88 -17.95 0.73 -2.83
C THR A 88 -16.47 0.37 -2.87
N LEU A 89 -16.09 -0.76 -3.48
CA LEU A 89 -14.67 -1.10 -3.70
C LEU A 89 -13.99 -0.06 -4.58
N LEU A 90 -14.59 0.35 -5.69
CA LEU A 90 -14.04 1.42 -6.53
C LEU A 90 -13.89 2.75 -5.75
N SER A 91 -14.90 3.09 -4.96
CA SER A 91 -14.96 4.29 -4.10
C SER A 91 -13.91 4.31 -3.01
N SER A 92 -13.51 3.15 -2.51
CA SER A 92 -12.49 3.05 -1.46
C SER A 92 -11.08 3.47 -1.91
N ALA A 93 -10.80 3.53 -3.23
CA ALA A 93 -9.48 3.85 -3.76
C ALA A 93 -9.35 5.18 -4.51
N LEU A 94 -10.46 5.73 -5.02
CA LEU A 94 -10.43 7.02 -5.71
C LEU A 94 -10.73 8.18 -4.77
N SER A 95 -10.30 9.37 -5.17
CA SER A 95 -10.81 10.60 -4.59
C SER A 95 -12.22 10.89 -5.11
N HIS A 96 -12.87 11.91 -4.53
CA HIS A 96 -14.13 12.44 -5.08
C HIS A 96 -14.02 12.82 -6.56
N ARG A 97 -12.88 13.40 -6.96
CA ARG A 97 -12.61 13.74 -8.37
C ARG A 97 -12.53 12.48 -9.24
N GLY A 98 -11.74 11.48 -8.82
CA GLY A 98 -11.61 10.23 -9.57
C GLY A 98 -12.94 9.49 -9.71
N GLN A 99 -13.79 9.53 -8.68
CA GLN A 99 -15.14 8.96 -8.75
C GLN A 99 -16.02 9.65 -9.81
N ILE A 100 -16.02 10.98 -9.84
CA ILE A 100 -16.78 11.75 -10.84
C ILE A 100 -16.27 11.44 -12.24
N GLU A 101 -14.96 11.50 -12.45
CA GLU A 101 -14.38 11.26 -13.78
C GLU A 101 -14.63 9.82 -14.24
N ALA A 102 -14.50 8.81 -13.36
CA ALA A 102 -14.73 7.42 -13.73
C ALA A 102 -16.19 7.17 -14.12
N SER A 103 -17.12 7.70 -13.33
CA SER A 103 -18.55 7.65 -13.62
C SER A 103 -18.90 8.39 -14.91
N THR A 104 -18.22 9.51 -15.18
CA THR A 104 -18.42 10.27 -16.41
C THR A 104 -17.89 9.53 -17.63
N VAL A 105 -16.74 8.86 -17.55
CA VAL A 105 -16.23 7.99 -18.63
C VAL A 105 -17.21 6.86 -18.93
N ILE A 106 -17.75 6.20 -17.90
CA ILE A 106 -18.79 5.16 -18.07
C ILE A 106 -20.05 5.75 -18.72
N LEU A 107 -20.45 6.97 -18.33
CA LEU A 107 -21.59 7.67 -18.95
C LEU A 107 -21.34 7.99 -20.43
N LEU A 108 -20.12 8.32 -20.84
CA LEU A 108 -19.79 8.51 -22.25
C LEU A 108 -20.01 7.22 -23.06
N GLU A 109 -19.66 6.06 -22.50
CA GLU A 109 -19.97 4.78 -23.12
C GLU A 109 -21.48 4.55 -23.22
N GLN A 110 -22.28 4.89 -22.20
CA GLN A 110 -23.74 4.83 -22.28
C GLN A 110 -24.31 5.74 -23.39
N ILE A 111 -23.81 6.97 -23.53
CA ILE A 111 -24.22 7.90 -24.61
C ILE A 111 -23.95 7.27 -25.98
N LEU A 112 -22.77 6.69 -26.16
CA LEU A 112 -22.41 6.02 -27.42
C LEU A 112 -23.17 4.72 -27.62
N TYR A 113 -23.51 3.99 -26.56
CA TYR A 113 -24.35 2.80 -26.64
C TYR A 113 -25.76 3.14 -27.14
N GLU A 114 -26.38 4.18 -26.59
CA GLU A 114 -27.69 4.69 -27.05
C GLU A 114 -27.65 5.17 -28.50
N LYS A 115 -26.55 5.80 -28.91
CA LYS A 115 -26.39 6.36 -30.27
C LYS A 115 -26.03 5.31 -31.33
N GLU A 116 -25.10 4.41 -31.02
CA GLU A 116 -24.53 3.45 -31.98
C GLU A 116 -25.26 2.11 -31.96
N GLY A 117 -25.93 1.74 -30.86
CA GLY A 117 -26.59 0.44 -30.70
C GLY A 117 -25.64 -0.76 -30.67
N ARG A 118 -24.34 -0.55 -30.36
CA ARG A 118 -23.30 -1.59 -30.42
C ARG A 118 -22.99 -2.13 -29.03
N GLU A 119 -23.08 -3.44 -28.84
CA GLU A 119 -22.83 -4.09 -27.54
C GLU A 119 -21.46 -3.75 -26.93
N MET A 120 -20.43 -3.53 -27.75
CA MET A 120 -19.09 -3.13 -27.26
C MET A 120 -19.06 -1.78 -26.51
N ARG A 121 -20.11 -0.97 -26.61
CA ARG A 121 -20.31 0.31 -25.89
C ARG A 121 -21.11 0.14 -24.60
N ASN A 122 -21.64 -1.05 -24.32
CA ASN A 122 -22.51 -1.28 -23.18
C ASN A 122 -21.75 -0.95 -21.87
N PRO A 123 -22.21 0.00 -21.05
CA PRO A 123 -21.49 0.42 -19.84
C PRO A 123 -21.51 -0.63 -18.73
N ASP A 124 -22.28 -1.71 -18.89
CA ASP A 124 -22.23 -2.85 -17.98
C ASP A 124 -21.06 -3.81 -18.27
N LEU A 125 -20.26 -3.56 -19.32
CA LEU A 125 -19.07 -4.37 -19.68
C LEU A 125 -17.78 -3.93 -18.98
N TYR A 126 -17.90 -3.28 -17.83
CA TYR A 126 -16.77 -3.03 -16.92
C TYR A 126 -16.64 -4.20 -15.95
N HIS A 127 -15.40 -4.58 -15.62
CA HIS A 127 -15.08 -5.80 -14.91
C HIS A 127 -14.29 -5.52 -13.65
N TYR A 128 -14.53 -6.33 -12.62
CA TYR A 128 -13.77 -6.34 -11.38
C TYR A 128 -12.99 -7.65 -11.27
N SER A 129 -11.70 -7.53 -10.94
CA SER A 129 -10.81 -8.66 -10.66
C SER A 129 -10.05 -8.40 -9.36
N VAL A 130 -9.97 -9.40 -8.48
CA VAL A 130 -9.24 -9.36 -7.21
C VAL A 130 -8.16 -10.44 -7.23
N PHE A 131 -6.95 -10.07 -6.88
CA PHE A 131 -5.75 -10.91 -6.91
C PHE A 131 -5.22 -11.09 -5.49
N GLY A 132 -5.14 -12.34 -5.02
CA GLY A 132 -4.80 -12.64 -3.64
C GLY A 132 -5.98 -12.48 -2.67
N GLN A 133 -5.75 -12.80 -1.40
CA GLN A 133 -6.77 -12.60 -0.36
C GLN A 133 -6.70 -11.16 0.14
N PRO A 134 -7.80 -10.38 0.12
CA PRO A 134 -7.83 -9.08 0.75
C PRO A 134 -7.41 -9.21 2.22
N ASP A 135 -6.37 -8.49 2.62
CA ASP A 135 -5.83 -8.57 3.97
C ASP A 135 -5.17 -7.24 4.36
N GLN A 136 -5.30 -6.86 5.63
CA GLN A 136 -4.78 -5.58 6.15
C GLN A 136 -3.27 -5.61 6.44
N ALA A 137 -2.64 -6.78 6.40
CA ALA A 137 -1.21 -6.98 6.62
C ALA A 137 -0.52 -7.72 5.47
N GLY A 138 -1.27 -8.39 4.61
CA GLY A 138 -0.80 -9.16 3.47
C GLY A 138 -0.70 -8.35 2.18
N SER A 139 -0.22 -9.02 1.13
CA SER A 139 -0.09 -8.45 -0.20
C SER A 139 -1.23 -8.96 -1.10
N TRP A 140 -1.99 -8.03 -1.65
CA TRP A 140 -3.10 -8.31 -2.57
C TRP A 140 -3.31 -7.13 -3.51
N GLY A 141 -4.09 -7.32 -4.56
CA GLY A 141 -4.39 -6.27 -5.52
C GLY A 141 -5.73 -6.48 -6.17
N TRP A 142 -6.20 -5.49 -6.91
CA TRP A 142 -7.43 -5.58 -7.66
C TRP A 142 -7.41 -4.62 -8.84
N ARG A 143 -8.26 -4.88 -9.81
CA ARG A 143 -8.37 -4.11 -11.04
C ARG A 143 -9.83 -3.84 -11.34
N PHE A 144 -10.11 -2.62 -11.79
CA PHE A 144 -11.37 -2.22 -12.40
C PHE A 144 -11.10 -1.71 -13.80
N GLU A 145 -11.72 -2.32 -14.80
CA GLU A 145 -11.46 -1.94 -16.19
C GLU A 145 -12.62 -2.22 -17.15
N GLY A 146 -12.64 -1.46 -18.24
CA GLY A 146 -13.60 -1.51 -19.32
C GLY A 146 -13.08 -0.73 -20.53
N HIS A 147 -13.95 -0.40 -21.46
CA HIS A 147 -13.59 0.47 -22.57
C HIS A 147 -13.30 1.88 -22.05
N HIS A 148 -12.15 2.46 -22.41
CA HIS A 148 -11.64 3.76 -21.99
C HIS A 148 -11.31 3.92 -20.49
N LEU A 149 -11.23 2.84 -19.71
CA LEU A 149 -10.84 2.94 -18.30
C LEU A 149 -10.14 1.66 -17.85
N SER A 150 -8.96 1.77 -17.25
CA SER A 150 -8.30 0.64 -16.60
C SER A 150 -7.48 1.13 -15.41
N LEU A 151 -7.90 0.72 -14.21
CA LEU A 151 -7.37 1.17 -12.94
C LEU A 151 -6.86 -0.03 -12.15
N ASN A 152 -5.59 0.01 -11.78
CA ASN A 152 -4.88 -1.08 -11.13
C ASN A 152 -4.44 -0.65 -9.74
N PHE A 153 -4.72 -1.49 -8.73
CA PHE A 153 -4.37 -1.21 -7.35
C PHE A 153 -3.63 -2.42 -6.78
N SER A 154 -2.50 -2.17 -6.12
CA SER A 154 -1.76 -3.19 -5.37
C SER A 154 -1.43 -2.66 -4.00
N LEU A 155 -1.70 -3.47 -2.98
CA LEU A 155 -1.34 -3.24 -1.59
C LEU A 155 -0.28 -4.27 -1.24
N VAL A 156 0.91 -3.81 -0.85
CA VAL A 156 2.01 -4.66 -0.40
C VAL A 156 2.16 -4.50 1.11
N ASN A 157 2.26 -5.63 1.83
CA ASN A 157 2.36 -5.66 3.29
C ASN A 157 1.25 -4.88 4.01
N GLY A 158 0.07 -4.81 3.39
CA GLY A 158 -1.11 -4.11 3.90
C GLY A 158 -0.97 -2.60 4.03
N ARG A 159 0.11 -1.99 3.53
CA ARG A 159 0.39 -0.57 3.78
C ARG A 159 1.00 0.19 2.61
N ILE A 160 1.68 -0.48 1.68
CA ILE A 160 2.36 0.22 0.58
C ILE A 160 1.51 0.10 -0.68
N PHE A 161 1.12 1.24 -1.25
CA PHE A 161 0.24 1.29 -2.41
C PHE A 161 1.01 1.45 -3.72
N SER A 162 0.55 0.75 -4.75
CA SER A 162 0.74 1.12 -6.15
C SER A 162 -0.63 1.30 -6.81
N VAL A 163 -0.76 2.36 -7.63
CA VAL A 163 -1.99 2.70 -8.37
C VAL A 163 -1.78 2.67 -9.89
N THR A 164 -0.63 2.18 -10.34
CA THR A 164 -0.19 2.19 -11.73
C THR A 164 -0.20 0.76 -12.30
N PRO A 165 -0.53 0.56 -13.59
CA PRO A 165 -0.94 1.59 -14.55
C PRO A 165 -2.34 2.14 -14.26
N SER A 166 -2.51 3.46 -14.44
CA SER A 166 -3.79 4.16 -14.30
C SER A 166 -4.14 4.84 -15.62
N PHE A 167 -5.08 4.25 -16.36
CA PHE A 167 -5.51 4.72 -17.66
C PHE A 167 -6.91 5.29 -17.64
N TRP A 168 -7.06 6.44 -18.31
CA TRP A 168 -8.29 7.21 -18.44
C TRP A 168 -8.47 7.64 -19.90
N GLY A 169 -9.58 7.27 -20.50
CA GLY A 169 -9.94 7.68 -21.86
C GLY A 169 -11.27 8.41 -21.89
N ALA A 170 -11.46 9.24 -22.90
CA ALA A 170 -12.71 9.93 -23.14
C ALA A 170 -13.04 9.93 -24.63
N SER A 171 -14.11 9.24 -25.00
CA SER A 171 -14.69 9.28 -26.34
C SER A 171 -16.22 9.37 -26.19
N PRO A 172 -16.86 10.47 -26.61
CA PRO A 172 -16.26 11.72 -27.08
C PRO A 172 -15.60 12.53 -25.95
N ALA A 173 -14.52 13.24 -26.23
CA ALA A 173 -13.87 14.16 -25.28
C ALA A 173 -14.75 15.38 -24.91
N LYS A 174 -15.59 15.81 -25.85
CA LYS A 174 -16.64 16.81 -25.71
C LYS A 174 -17.93 16.28 -26.33
N VAL A 175 -18.98 16.22 -25.53
CA VAL A 175 -20.33 15.92 -26.02
C VAL A 175 -20.89 17.19 -26.66
N THR A 176 -21.32 17.11 -27.92
CA THR A 176 -21.79 18.28 -28.70
C THR A 176 -23.31 18.37 -28.83
N GLU A 177 -24.03 17.30 -28.53
CA GLU A 177 -25.47 17.16 -28.78
C GLU A 177 -26.19 16.39 -27.67
N GLY A 178 -27.52 16.46 -27.66
CA GLY A 178 -28.37 15.77 -26.68
C GLY A 178 -28.34 16.37 -25.27
N LYS A 179 -28.94 15.64 -24.32
CA LYS A 179 -29.11 16.07 -22.91
C LYS A 179 -27.79 16.32 -22.15
N HIS A 180 -26.67 15.82 -22.67
CA HIS A 180 -25.34 15.95 -22.06
C HIS A 180 -24.41 16.90 -22.85
N ALA A 181 -24.93 17.68 -23.81
CA ALA A 181 -24.14 18.65 -24.57
C ALA A 181 -23.36 19.60 -23.65
N GLY A 182 -22.09 19.82 -23.97
CA GLY A 182 -21.16 20.62 -23.18
C GLY A 182 -20.34 19.82 -22.16
N MET A 183 -20.72 18.57 -21.87
CA MET A 183 -19.95 17.68 -21.00
C MET A 183 -18.55 17.44 -21.57
N ARG A 184 -17.54 17.62 -20.72
CA ARG A 184 -16.12 17.36 -21.02
C ARG A 184 -15.46 16.70 -19.82
N VAL A 185 -15.08 15.44 -19.97
CA VAL A 185 -14.24 14.73 -19.00
C VAL A 185 -12.78 14.80 -19.46
N LEU A 186 -11.84 14.73 -18.53
CA LEU A 186 -10.39 14.87 -18.79
C LEU A 186 -9.98 16.21 -19.44
N ALA A 187 -10.78 17.26 -19.27
CA ALA A 187 -10.50 18.59 -19.82
C ALA A 187 -9.38 19.32 -19.08
N GLU A 188 -9.15 19.00 -17.81
CA GLU A 188 -8.14 19.66 -17.00
C GLU A 188 -6.72 19.23 -17.41
N GLU A 189 -6.53 17.98 -17.83
CA GLU A 189 -5.28 17.45 -18.37
C GLU A 189 -4.82 18.29 -19.57
N GLU A 190 -5.76 18.55 -20.49
CA GLU A 190 -5.54 19.40 -21.67
C GLU A 190 -5.29 20.86 -21.26
N THR A 191 -6.18 21.41 -20.44
CA THR A 191 -6.17 22.83 -20.08
C THR A 191 -4.90 23.21 -19.31
N THR A 192 -4.50 22.41 -18.33
CA THR A 192 -3.28 22.65 -17.53
C THR A 192 -2.02 22.49 -18.38
N ALA A 193 -1.97 21.49 -19.27
CA ALA A 193 -0.84 21.28 -20.16
C ALA A 193 -0.69 22.43 -21.18
N PHE A 194 -1.78 22.90 -21.79
CA PHE A 194 -1.72 24.08 -22.67
C PHE A 194 -1.37 25.36 -21.91
N LYS A 195 -1.86 25.54 -20.68
CA LYS A 195 -1.45 26.66 -19.81
C LYS A 195 0.07 26.62 -19.58
N PHE A 196 0.62 25.45 -19.27
CA PHE A 196 2.06 25.27 -19.12
C PHE A 196 2.81 25.53 -20.44
N LEU A 197 2.39 24.95 -21.56
CA LEU A 197 3.00 25.13 -22.88
C LEU A 197 3.03 26.61 -23.32
N LYS A 198 1.94 27.34 -23.09
CA LYS A 198 1.83 28.78 -23.41
C LYS A 198 2.81 29.62 -22.59
N SER A 199 3.19 29.17 -21.40
CA SER A 199 4.15 29.86 -20.55
C SER A 199 5.61 29.74 -20.98
N LEU A 200 5.91 28.83 -21.90
CA LEU A 200 7.28 28.57 -22.33
C LEU A 200 7.79 29.68 -23.26
N SER A 201 9.04 30.11 -23.01
CA SER A 201 9.76 31.02 -23.92
C SER A 201 10.07 30.33 -25.26
N PRO A 202 10.41 31.08 -26.33
CA PRO A 202 10.76 30.45 -27.61
C PRO A 202 11.89 29.42 -27.52
N PRO A 203 13.00 29.65 -26.79
CA PRO A 203 14.03 28.62 -26.57
C PRO A 203 13.51 27.38 -25.82
N GLN A 204 12.63 27.57 -24.83
CA GLN A 204 12.00 26.46 -24.09
C GLN A 204 11.05 25.65 -24.97
N LYS A 205 10.25 26.29 -25.82
CA LYS A 205 9.38 25.61 -26.79
C LYS A 205 10.19 24.78 -27.78
N LYS A 206 11.35 25.30 -28.24
CA LYS A 206 12.26 24.55 -29.12
C LYS A 206 12.81 23.27 -28.45
N MET A 207 12.97 23.27 -27.13
CA MET A 207 13.35 22.06 -26.38
C MET A 207 12.16 21.13 -26.12
N ALA A 208 10.99 21.69 -25.78
CA ALA A 208 9.81 20.92 -25.42
C ALA A 208 9.13 20.24 -26.60
N ILE A 209 9.02 20.90 -27.76
CA ILE A 209 8.29 20.40 -28.92
C ILE A 209 9.20 19.50 -29.72
N LEU A 210 8.95 18.19 -29.68
CA LEU A 210 9.76 17.17 -30.34
C LEU A 210 9.34 16.95 -31.81
N SER A 211 8.09 17.24 -32.13
CA SER A 211 7.50 17.01 -33.46
C SER A 211 6.33 17.95 -33.71
N ASP A 212 6.13 18.36 -34.96
CA ASP A 212 4.95 19.11 -35.42
C ASP A 212 3.72 18.20 -35.61
N LYS A 213 3.93 16.88 -35.62
CA LYS A 213 2.89 15.85 -35.71
C LYS A 213 2.80 15.06 -34.41
N ALA A 214 1.61 15.02 -33.82
CA ALA A 214 1.31 14.16 -32.69
C ALA A 214 1.21 12.68 -33.12
N PRO A 215 1.61 11.73 -32.27
CA PRO A 215 1.34 10.32 -32.49
C PRO A 215 -0.17 10.04 -32.48
N ARG A 216 -0.57 8.94 -33.12
CA ARG A 216 -1.97 8.50 -33.13
C ARG A 216 -2.46 8.04 -31.75
N GLU A 217 -1.54 7.62 -30.89
CA GLU A 217 -1.80 7.04 -29.58
C GLU A 217 -0.70 7.44 -28.58
N ILE A 218 -0.93 7.24 -27.28
CA ILE A 218 0.14 7.24 -26.27
C ILE A 218 1.22 6.20 -26.61
N TYR A 219 2.48 6.50 -26.33
CA TYR A 219 3.59 5.61 -26.70
C TYR A 219 3.67 4.37 -25.81
N SER A 220 3.31 4.46 -24.53
CA SER A 220 3.33 3.28 -23.64
C SER A 220 2.24 2.26 -23.93
N GLY A 221 1.22 2.63 -24.72
CA GLY A 221 0.15 1.74 -25.14
C GLY A 221 -0.46 0.94 -23.98
N GLN A 222 -0.73 -0.34 -24.26
CA GLN A 222 -1.28 -1.31 -23.30
C GLN A 222 -0.26 -2.33 -22.80
N ASP A 223 1.03 -2.12 -23.10
CA ASP A 223 2.06 -3.07 -22.70
C ASP A 223 2.09 -3.20 -21.17
N ASN A 224 2.33 -4.41 -20.67
CA ASN A 224 2.38 -4.64 -19.22
C ASN A 224 3.63 -4.04 -18.57
N SER A 225 4.61 -3.62 -19.36
CA SER A 225 5.77 -2.86 -18.92
C SER A 225 6.02 -1.73 -19.90
N VAL A 226 6.52 -0.60 -19.42
CA VAL A 226 6.88 0.51 -20.30
C VAL A 226 8.20 0.18 -20.99
N ASP A 227 8.24 0.19 -22.32
CA ASP A 227 9.48 0.04 -23.07
C ASP A 227 10.41 1.23 -22.81
N TRP A 228 11.37 1.01 -21.92
CA TRP A 228 12.33 2.01 -21.48
C TRP A 228 13.11 2.64 -22.64
N SER A 229 13.37 1.87 -23.72
CA SER A 229 14.16 2.35 -24.86
C SER A 229 13.45 3.44 -25.66
N THR A 230 12.11 3.47 -25.62
CA THR A 230 11.29 4.51 -26.26
C THR A 230 11.42 5.89 -25.57
N PHE A 231 11.81 5.91 -24.29
CA PHE A 231 11.80 7.12 -23.46
C PHE A 231 13.20 7.54 -22.99
N VAL A 232 14.25 6.77 -23.32
CA VAL A 232 15.63 7.04 -22.89
C VAL A 232 16.59 7.12 -24.09
N PRO A 233 17.46 8.16 -24.18
CA PRO A 233 17.61 9.26 -23.23
C PRO A 233 16.37 10.16 -23.16
N ALA A 234 16.09 10.71 -21.97
CA ALA A 234 14.94 11.59 -21.78
C ALA A 234 15.03 12.82 -22.70
N GLN A 235 13.95 13.11 -23.41
CA GLN A 235 13.86 14.22 -24.36
C GLN A 235 12.81 15.24 -23.90
N GLY A 236 12.98 16.49 -24.32
CA GLY A 236 12.06 17.58 -24.00
C GLY A 236 12.74 18.70 -23.21
N LEU A 237 11.92 19.56 -22.61
CA LEU A 237 12.36 20.63 -21.72
C LEU A 237 12.66 20.05 -20.33
N PRO A 238 13.93 20.05 -19.86
CA PRO A 238 14.25 19.66 -18.49
C PRO A 238 13.76 20.70 -17.48
N ILE A 239 13.33 20.24 -16.31
CA ILE A 239 12.85 21.07 -15.19
C ILE A 239 13.89 22.07 -14.68
N THR A 240 15.18 21.77 -14.84
CA THR A 240 16.30 22.65 -14.49
C THR A 240 16.36 23.92 -15.34
N LYS A 241 15.68 23.94 -16.50
CA LYS A 241 15.56 25.10 -17.39
C LYS A 241 14.23 25.84 -17.21
N MET A 242 13.45 25.50 -16.18
CA MET A 242 12.17 26.14 -15.86
C MET A 242 12.32 27.12 -14.69
N ASN A 243 11.58 28.24 -14.74
CA ASN A 243 11.48 29.15 -13.60
C ASN A 243 10.51 28.60 -12.52
N PRO A 244 10.47 29.15 -11.29
CA PRO A 244 9.62 28.63 -10.22
C PRO A 244 8.13 28.54 -10.57
N ARG A 245 7.60 29.52 -11.33
CA ARG A 245 6.19 29.52 -11.75
C ARG A 245 5.88 28.39 -12.74
N GLN A 246 6.79 28.16 -13.69
CA GLN A 246 6.70 27.04 -14.63
C GLN A 246 6.77 25.69 -13.91
N LYS A 247 7.65 25.53 -12.92
CA LYS A 247 7.69 24.32 -12.08
C LYS A 247 6.36 24.08 -11.35
N GLY A 248 5.76 25.14 -10.81
CA GLY A 248 4.42 25.09 -10.21
C GLY A 248 3.34 24.65 -11.19
N TRP A 249 3.33 25.20 -12.41
CA TRP A 249 2.37 24.78 -13.44
C TRP A 249 2.60 23.35 -13.94
N LEU A 250 3.85 22.90 -14.04
CA LEU A 250 4.13 21.49 -14.35
C LEU A 250 3.62 20.55 -13.25
N GLN A 251 3.79 20.95 -11.97
CA GLN A 251 3.22 20.25 -10.83
C GLN A 251 1.68 20.19 -10.91
N GLU A 252 1.02 21.26 -11.36
CA GLU A 252 -0.44 21.27 -11.59
C GLU A 252 -0.85 20.22 -12.64
N VAL A 253 -0.09 20.07 -13.73
CA VAL A 253 -0.37 19.04 -14.75
C VAL A 253 -0.26 17.64 -14.13
N ILE A 254 0.80 17.35 -13.39
CA ILE A 254 0.98 16.05 -12.70
C ILE A 254 -0.13 15.81 -11.67
N ALA A 255 -0.52 16.86 -10.93
CA ALA A 255 -1.54 16.77 -9.91
C ALA A 255 -2.91 16.36 -10.49
N VAL A 256 -3.24 16.74 -11.72
CA VAL A 256 -4.47 16.29 -12.40
C VAL A 256 -4.52 14.76 -12.55
N TYR A 257 -3.38 14.10 -12.75
CA TYR A 257 -3.31 12.63 -12.79
C TYR A 257 -3.44 12.02 -11.39
N SER A 258 -2.61 12.49 -10.45
CA SER A 258 -2.56 11.89 -9.13
C SER A 258 -3.81 12.16 -8.29
N ALA A 259 -4.44 13.33 -8.45
CA ALA A 259 -5.61 13.75 -7.66
C ALA A 259 -6.87 12.92 -7.92
N LYS A 260 -6.86 12.02 -8.91
CA LYS A 260 -7.93 11.01 -9.11
C LYS A 260 -7.90 9.92 -8.03
N HIS A 261 -6.76 9.75 -7.36
CA HIS A 261 -6.55 8.78 -6.28
C HIS A 261 -6.63 9.44 -4.91
N ARG A 262 -6.79 8.63 -3.86
CA ARG A 262 -6.87 9.16 -2.49
C ARG A 262 -5.63 9.96 -2.09
N PRO A 263 -5.79 11.12 -1.41
CA PRO A 263 -4.65 11.95 -1.00
C PRO A 263 -3.62 11.21 -0.13
N GLN A 264 -4.07 10.31 0.75
CA GLN A 264 -3.18 9.52 1.60
C GLN A 264 -2.30 8.57 0.78
N VAL A 265 -2.89 7.92 -0.23
CA VAL A 265 -2.21 7.01 -1.16
C VAL A 265 -1.21 7.78 -2.00
N VAL A 266 -1.63 8.90 -2.59
CA VAL A 266 -0.76 9.78 -3.39
C VAL A 266 0.40 10.33 -2.57
N LYS A 267 0.15 10.73 -1.32
CA LYS A 267 1.18 11.22 -0.40
C LYS A 267 2.23 10.15 -0.16
N GLN A 268 1.82 8.90 0.11
CA GLN A 268 2.77 7.81 0.31
C GLN A 268 3.60 7.54 -0.96
N ILE A 269 2.95 7.45 -2.13
CA ILE A 269 3.63 7.24 -3.40
C ILE A 269 4.68 8.33 -3.61
N ASN A 270 4.30 9.60 -3.43
CA ASN A 270 5.19 10.74 -3.61
C ASN A 270 6.34 10.83 -2.58
N GLN A 271 6.16 10.25 -1.38
CA GLN A 271 7.22 10.14 -0.37
C GLN A 271 8.26 9.08 -0.75
N ASN A 272 7.82 7.97 -1.37
CA ASN A 272 8.71 6.90 -1.80
C ASN A 272 9.42 7.25 -3.12
N LYS A 273 8.67 7.77 -4.08
CA LYS A 273 9.13 8.17 -5.42
C LYS A 273 8.54 9.53 -5.76
N PRO A 274 9.35 10.59 -5.90
CA PRO A 274 8.84 11.92 -6.20
C PRO A 274 8.08 11.94 -7.54
N LEU A 275 6.81 12.35 -7.52
CA LEU A 275 5.99 12.55 -8.72
C LEU A 275 6.56 13.67 -9.61
N LEU A 276 7.26 14.64 -9.01
CA LEU A 276 8.02 15.69 -9.69
C LEU A 276 9.47 15.68 -9.17
N HIS A 277 10.39 15.12 -9.96
CA HIS A 277 11.80 15.09 -9.60
C HIS A 277 12.42 16.49 -9.80
N PRO A 278 13.17 17.04 -8.83
CA PRO A 278 13.60 18.44 -8.88
C PRO A 278 14.62 18.75 -9.99
N THR A 279 15.30 17.73 -10.51
CA THR A 279 16.37 17.86 -11.53
C THR A 279 16.17 17.00 -12.77
N GLU A 280 15.39 15.92 -12.68
CA GLU A 280 15.29 14.89 -13.73
C GLU A 280 13.85 14.71 -14.23
N THR A 281 13.03 15.75 -14.11
CA THR A 281 11.75 15.81 -14.81
C THR A 281 11.91 16.48 -16.17
N PHE A 282 11.32 15.88 -17.19
CA PHE A 282 11.29 16.37 -18.57
C PHE A 282 9.85 16.50 -19.05
N PHE A 283 9.56 17.59 -19.76
CA PHE A 283 8.29 17.80 -20.46
C PHE A 283 8.51 17.79 -21.96
N ALA A 284 7.76 16.96 -22.68
CA ALA A 284 7.78 16.90 -24.13
C ALA A 284 6.37 17.09 -24.71
N TRP A 285 6.31 17.72 -25.87
CA TRP A 285 5.09 18.01 -26.63
C TRP A 285 5.26 17.54 -28.08
N ALA A 286 4.18 17.09 -28.70
CA ALA A 286 4.12 16.86 -30.14
C ALA A 286 2.76 17.27 -30.70
N GLY A 287 2.74 17.77 -31.93
CA GLY A 287 1.51 18.16 -32.62
C GLY A 287 1.11 19.63 -32.44
N GLY A 288 -0.20 19.87 -32.56
CA GLY A 288 -0.78 21.19 -32.57
C GLY A 288 -0.54 21.99 -31.29
N LEU A 289 -0.58 23.32 -31.40
CA LEU A 289 -0.39 24.25 -30.27
C LEU A 289 -1.70 24.89 -29.80
N THR A 290 -2.83 24.39 -30.31
CA THR A 290 -4.18 24.75 -29.88
C THR A 290 -5.00 23.48 -29.63
N PRO A 291 -6.02 23.52 -28.75
CA PRO A 291 -6.85 22.35 -28.42
C PRO A 291 -7.60 21.75 -29.61
N GLU A 292 -7.83 22.52 -30.67
CA GLU A 292 -8.57 22.09 -31.87
C GLU A 292 -7.72 21.24 -32.84
N THR A 293 -6.40 21.17 -32.60
CA THR A 293 -5.47 20.43 -33.43
C THR A 293 -4.93 19.23 -32.65
N GLY A 294 -4.75 18.09 -33.32
CA GLY A 294 -4.28 16.88 -32.68
C GLY A 294 -2.95 17.10 -31.95
N HIS A 295 -2.90 16.71 -30.68
CA HIS A 295 -1.76 17.00 -29.81
C HIS A 295 -1.48 15.86 -28.83
N TYR A 296 -0.24 15.86 -28.35
CA TYR A 296 0.29 14.91 -27.40
C TYR A 296 1.26 15.61 -26.46
N TYR A 297 1.30 15.18 -25.20
CA TYR A 297 2.39 15.50 -24.31
C TYR A 297 2.79 14.31 -23.44
N ARG A 298 4.01 14.38 -22.93
CA ARG A 298 4.45 13.54 -21.82
C ARG A 298 5.24 14.31 -20.78
N ILE A 299 5.10 13.87 -19.54
CA ILE A 299 5.95 14.24 -18.41
C ILE A 299 6.64 12.97 -17.95
N GLN A 300 7.97 13.02 -17.91
CA GLN A 300 8.81 11.90 -17.55
C GLN A 300 9.68 12.28 -16.36
N THR A 301 9.69 11.45 -15.32
CA THR A 301 10.66 11.47 -14.22
C THR A 301 11.54 10.22 -14.29
N PRO A 302 12.52 10.01 -13.39
CA PRO A 302 13.24 8.75 -13.33
C PRO A 302 12.34 7.52 -13.10
N ASP A 303 11.19 7.72 -12.44
CA ASP A 303 10.30 6.64 -11.98
C ASP A 303 8.97 6.60 -12.74
N PHE A 304 8.42 7.76 -13.10
CA PHE A 304 7.06 7.87 -13.62
C PHE A 304 7.01 8.45 -15.03
N LEU A 305 5.98 8.01 -15.74
CA LEU A 305 5.58 8.53 -17.04
C LEU A 305 4.10 8.92 -16.99
N PHE A 306 3.82 10.16 -17.38
CA PHE A 306 2.47 10.66 -17.62
C PHE A 306 2.34 10.98 -19.10
N GLU A 307 1.34 10.42 -19.77
CA GLU A 307 1.09 10.72 -21.19
C GLU A 307 -0.35 11.22 -21.40
N TYR A 308 -0.52 11.98 -22.47
CA TYR A 308 -1.80 12.43 -22.96
C TYR A 308 -1.77 12.48 -24.49
N ALA A 309 -2.78 11.91 -25.14
CA ALA A 309 -2.99 12.02 -26.58
C ALA A 309 -4.45 12.40 -26.86
N ASN A 310 -4.67 13.38 -27.73
CA ASN A 310 -5.98 13.66 -28.31
C ASN A 310 -5.79 13.93 -29.80
N THR A 311 -5.88 12.88 -30.62
CA THR A 311 -5.62 12.96 -32.06
C THR A 311 -6.67 12.24 -32.91
N GLN A 312 -7.48 11.39 -32.28
CA GLN A 312 -8.47 10.57 -32.95
C GLN A 312 -9.85 11.26 -32.96
N ASN A 313 -10.74 10.80 -33.84
CA ASN A 313 -12.12 11.27 -33.95
C ASN A 313 -12.27 12.80 -34.03
N ASN A 314 -11.43 13.46 -34.84
CA ASN A 314 -11.38 14.93 -34.96
C ASN A 314 -11.05 15.63 -33.64
N VAL A 315 -10.01 15.16 -32.93
CA VAL A 315 -9.55 15.72 -31.65
C VAL A 315 -10.63 15.62 -30.57
N ASN A 316 -11.35 14.49 -30.58
CA ASN A 316 -12.46 14.24 -29.68
C ASN A 316 -12.38 12.85 -29.04
N HIS A 317 -11.16 12.33 -28.91
CA HIS A 317 -10.89 11.02 -28.33
C HIS A 317 -9.56 11.07 -27.59
N VAL A 318 -9.67 11.21 -26.27
CA VAL A 318 -8.56 11.42 -25.36
C VAL A 318 -8.13 10.09 -24.78
N HIS A 319 -6.81 9.89 -24.69
CA HIS A 319 -6.19 8.87 -23.86
C HIS A 319 -5.15 9.52 -22.95
N ALA A 320 -5.24 9.26 -21.65
CA ALA A 320 -4.34 9.75 -20.63
C ALA A 320 -3.92 8.60 -19.71
N VAL A 321 -2.63 8.49 -19.42
CA VAL A 321 -2.11 7.41 -18.59
C VAL A 321 -1.05 7.89 -17.61
N TRP A 322 -1.06 7.30 -16.42
CA TRP A 322 0.03 7.35 -15.45
C TRP A 322 0.63 5.95 -15.29
N ARG A 323 1.93 5.84 -15.56
CA ARG A 323 2.74 4.62 -15.49
C ARG A 323 3.89 4.78 -14.51
N ASP A 324 4.30 3.68 -13.90
CA ASP A 324 5.59 3.54 -13.23
C ASP A 324 6.50 2.66 -14.08
N PHE A 325 7.65 3.16 -14.50
CA PHE A 325 8.55 2.48 -15.44
C PHE A 325 8.97 1.09 -14.97
N LYS A 326 9.10 0.88 -13.67
CA LYS A 326 9.53 -0.39 -13.07
C LYS A 326 8.49 -0.98 -12.10
N GLY A 327 7.60 -0.15 -11.59
CA GLY A 327 6.69 -0.44 -10.47
C GLY A 327 5.21 -0.60 -10.84
N ASP A 328 4.85 -0.57 -12.13
CA ASP A 328 3.49 -0.94 -12.55
C ASP A 328 3.08 -2.28 -11.90
N PHE A 329 1.85 -2.37 -11.41
CA PHE A 329 1.30 -3.49 -10.60
C PHE A 329 2.04 -3.74 -9.27
N GLY A 330 2.75 -2.74 -8.77
CA GLY A 330 3.56 -2.81 -7.55
C GLY A 330 4.74 -3.77 -7.68
N ARG A 331 5.27 -4.02 -8.89
CA ARG A 331 6.33 -5.02 -9.12
C ARG A 331 7.60 -4.76 -8.34
N ASP A 332 8.05 -3.53 -8.26
CA ASP A 332 9.23 -3.12 -7.51
C ASP A 332 9.01 -3.23 -6.00
N LEU A 333 7.85 -2.78 -5.50
CA LEU A 333 7.44 -2.95 -4.12
C LEU A 333 7.36 -4.43 -3.74
N LEU A 334 6.89 -5.26 -4.66
CA LEU A 334 6.89 -6.70 -4.50
C LEU A 334 8.30 -7.26 -4.56
N ALA A 335 9.16 -6.82 -5.46
CA ALA A 335 10.55 -7.27 -5.51
C ALA A 335 11.30 -6.89 -4.22
N GLU A 336 11.06 -5.70 -3.69
CA GLU A 336 11.55 -5.24 -2.39
C GLU A 336 10.98 -6.09 -1.26
N HIS A 337 9.66 -6.30 -1.22
CA HIS A 337 9.02 -7.21 -0.28
C HIS A 337 9.64 -8.60 -0.37
N TYR A 338 9.70 -9.22 -1.55
CA TYR A 338 10.34 -10.53 -1.70
C TYR A 338 11.80 -10.50 -1.27
N THR A 339 12.55 -9.43 -1.50
CA THR A 339 13.95 -9.30 -1.05
C THR A 339 14.05 -9.13 0.48
N GLN A 340 13.14 -8.39 1.11
CA GLN A 340 13.14 -8.09 2.53
C GLN A 340 12.49 -9.19 3.38
N ASP A 341 11.44 -9.81 2.85
CA ASP A 341 10.51 -10.70 3.55
C ASP A 341 10.61 -12.16 3.10
N HIS A 342 11.11 -12.44 1.90
CA HIS A 342 11.12 -13.80 1.32
C HIS A 342 12.45 -14.25 0.72
N SER A 343 13.47 -13.40 0.66
CA SER A 343 14.79 -13.86 0.31
C SER A 343 15.20 -14.82 1.41
N LYS A 344 15.97 -15.85 1.06
CA LYS A 344 16.80 -16.55 2.04
C LYS A 344 17.81 -15.52 2.56
N GLN A 345 17.37 -14.53 3.35
CA GLN A 345 18.18 -13.43 3.83
C GLN A 345 19.28 -14.04 4.68
N ASN A 346 20.49 -14.22 4.18
CA ASN A 346 21.72 -14.40 4.97
C ASN A 346 21.56 -15.21 6.28
N GLY A 347 20.80 -16.31 6.29
CA GLY A 347 20.54 -17.16 7.48
C GLY A 347 19.31 -16.84 8.35
N TRP A 348 18.46 -15.87 8.03
CA TRP A 348 17.18 -15.57 8.72
C TRP A 348 16.08 -16.58 8.37
N VAL A 349 15.34 -17.00 9.39
CA VAL A 349 14.24 -17.97 9.34
C VAL A 349 13.02 -17.37 10.04
N ARG A 350 11.85 -17.48 9.41
CA ARG A 350 10.58 -17.06 10.01
C ARG A 350 10.13 -18.06 11.06
N LEU A 351 9.74 -17.54 12.23
CA LEU A 351 9.17 -18.31 13.34
C LEU A 351 7.63 -18.34 13.29
N PHE A 352 7.02 -17.40 12.57
CA PHE A 352 5.57 -17.28 12.42
C PHE A 352 5.21 -17.11 10.94
N ASP A 353 4.17 -17.81 10.48
CA ASP A 353 3.75 -17.85 9.07
C ASP A 353 2.70 -16.77 8.71
N GLY A 354 2.27 -15.96 9.67
CA GLY A 354 1.23 -14.93 9.51
C GLY A 354 -0.20 -15.48 9.53
N LYS A 355 -0.40 -16.79 9.65
CA LYS A 355 -1.70 -17.45 9.45
C LYS A 355 -2.10 -18.38 10.59
N THR A 356 -1.15 -19.10 11.17
CA THR A 356 -1.41 -20.14 12.16
C THR A 356 -0.37 -20.12 13.26
N LEU A 357 -0.73 -20.64 14.44
CA LEU A 357 0.22 -20.91 15.52
C LEU A 357 1.03 -22.20 15.29
N LYS A 358 1.16 -22.66 14.04
CA LYS A 358 1.93 -23.87 13.73
C LYS A 358 3.37 -23.69 14.17
N GLY A 359 3.86 -24.66 14.96
CA GLY A 359 5.19 -24.59 15.56
C GLY A 359 5.23 -23.84 16.89
N TRP A 360 4.10 -23.37 17.41
CA TRP A 360 3.99 -22.76 18.73
C TRP A 360 3.09 -23.61 19.62
N LYS A 361 3.39 -23.67 20.93
CA LYS A 361 2.64 -24.43 21.92
C LYS A 361 2.44 -23.60 23.19
N PRO A 362 1.20 -23.31 23.61
CA PRO A 362 0.93 -22.70 24.91
C PRO A 362 1.21 -23.71 26.03
N ASN A 363 1.63 -23.24 27.20
CA ASN A 363 1.76 -24.08 28.39
C ASN A 363 0.48 -24.13 29.24
N GLU A 364 -0.18 -22.99 29.39
CA GLU A 364 -1.39 -22.79 30.19
C GLU A 364 -2.42 -22.00 29.35
N ASN A 365 -3.68 -21.89 29.78
CA ASN A 365 -4.71 -21.01 29.19
C ASN A 365 -4.68 -20.92 27.65
N GLU A 366 -4.99 -21.99 26.94
CA GLU A 366 -4.72 -22.12 25.48
C GLU A 366 -5.33 -21.01 24.61
N ASP A 367 -6.44 -20.40 25.06
CA ASP A 367 -7.11 -19.29 24.37
C ASP A 367 -6.41 -17.92 24.52
N SER A 368 -5.29 -17.86 25.26
CA SER A 368 -4.55 -16.61 25.51
C SER A 368 -3.88 -16.03 24.26
N PHE A 369 -3.70 -16.85 23.23
CA PHE A 369 -3.05 -16.46 21.98
C PHE A 369 -3.94 -16.81 20.79
N SER A 370 -4.15 -15.83 19.92
CA SER A 370 -4.89 -16.01 18.68
C SER A 370 -4.15 -15.41 17.49
N VAL A 371 -4.52 -15.82 16.28
CA VAL A 371 -4.03 -15.17 15.05
C VAL A 371 -5.13 -14.27 14.50
N LYS A 372 -4.84 -12.97 14.37
CA LYS A 372 -5.74 -11.99 13.73
C LYS A 372 -4.93 -11.04 12.87
N ASN A 373 -5.38 -10.80 11.64
CA ASN A 373 -4.80 -9.82 10.69
C ASN A 373 -3.26 -9.97 10.55
N GLY A 374 -2.78 -11.19 10.32
CA GLY A 374 -1.34 -11.44 10.14
C GLY A 374 -0.49 -11.36 11.42
N CYS A 375 -1.11 -11.27 12.60
CA CYS A 375 -0.44 -11.07 13.88
C CYS A 375 -0.76 -12.20 14.87
N ILE A 376 0.21 -12.57 15.71
CA ILE A 376 -0.05 -13.26 16.97
C ILE A 376 -0.54 -12.20 17.97
N VAL A 377 -1.76 -12.37 18.48
CA VAL A 377 -2.36 -11.50 19.49
C VAL A 377 -2.25 -12.20 20.83
N ALA A 378 -1.46 -11.64 21.75
CA ALA A 378 -1.41 -12.04 23.15
C ALA A 378 -2.48 -11.26 23.92
N ASN A 379 -3.51 -11.96 24.38
CA ASN A 379 -4.58 -11.41 25.20
C ASN A 379 -5.05 -12.50 26.17
N ALA A 380 -4.35 -12.60 27.30
CA ALA A 380 -4.49 -13.71 28.21
C ALA A 380 -5.42 -13.37 29.38
N PRO A 381 -6.38 -14.24 29.75
CA PRO A 381 -7.17 -14.06 30.97
C PRO A 381 -6.38 -14.39 32.24
N GLY A 382 -5.17 -14.92 32.11
CA GLY A 382 -4.25 -15.27 33.17
C GLY A 382 -2.91 -15.71 32.57
N ARG A 383 -1.97 -16.19 33.38
CA ARG A 383 -0.62 -16.55 32.92
C ARG A 383 -0.63 -17.59 31.79
N CYS A 384 0.07 -17.28 30.71
CA CYS A 384 0.36 -18.16 29.60
C CYS A 384 1.66 -17.73 28.92
N HIS A 385 2.42 -18.72 28.45
CA HIS A 385 3.57 -18.53 27.59
C HIS A 385 3.44 -19.42 26.37
N LEU A 386 3.51 -18.81 25.20
CA LEU A 386 3.45 -19.47 23.91
C LEU A 386 4.88 -19.80 23.45
N PHE A 387 5.28 -21.07 23.52
CA PHE A 387 6.66 -21.51 23.25
C PHE A 387 6.83 -21.98 21.80
N TYR A 388 7.89 -21.49 21.13
CA TYR A 388 8.28 -21.98 19.83
C TYR A 388 8.91 -23.38 19.92
N GLN A 389 8.40 -24.33 19.14
CA GLN A 389 8.82 -25.71 19.12
C GLN A 389 9.93 -25.90 18.07
N THR A 390 11.14 -26.21 18.53
CA THR A 390 12.29 -26.50 17.68
C THR A 390 13.06 -27.72 18.17
N LYS A 391 13.54 -28.55 17.24
CA LYS A 391 14.47 -29.65 17.53
C LYS A 391 15.92 -29.19 17.64
N LYS A 392 16.22 -27.96 17.19
CA LYS A 392 17.55 -27.36 17.21
C LYS A 392 17.49 -26.10 18.08
N PRO A 393 17.93 -26.14 19.35
CA PRO A 393 18.03 -24.95 20.18
C PRO A 393 18.91 -23.87 19.54
N PHE A 394 18.66 -22.61 19.89
CA PHE A 394 19.42 -21.45 19.46
C PHE A 394 20.42 -21.07 20.54
N LYS A 395 21.70 -21.01 20.17
CA LYS A 395 22.81 -20.57 21.03
C LYS A 395 23.17 -19.12 20.74
N ASN A 396 23.87 -18.86 19.64
CA ASN A 396 24.11 -17.51 19.14
C ASN A 396 23.08 -17.18 18.06
N PHE A 397 22.45 -16.02 18.15
CA PHE A 397 21.41 -15.62 17.21
C PHE A 397 21.19 -14.11 17.17
N GLU A 398 20.54 -13.68 16.08
CA GLU A 398 19.80 -12.43 16.01
C GLU A 398 18.31 -12.76 15.90
N PHE A 399 17.46 -12.07 16.64
CA PHE A 399 16.02 -12.17 16.59
C PHE A 399 15.45 -10.79 16.29
N LYS A 400 14.43 -10.72 15.44
CA LYS A 400 13.66 -9.49 15.20
C LYS A 400 12.17 -9.79 15.10
N ALA A 401 11.37 -8.85 15.55
CA ALA A 401 9.92 -8.84 15.39
C ALA A 401 9.43 -7.39 15.24
N GLU A 402 8.24 -7.24 14.67
CA GLU A 402 7.45 -6.03 14.84
C GLU A 402 6.43 -6.26 15.95
N VAL A 403 6.31 -5.29 16.85
CA VAL A 403 5.48 -5.37 18.05
C VAL A 403 4.62 -4.12 18.16
N MET A 404 3.39 -4.29 18.61
CA MET A 404 2.49 -3.18 18.96
C MET A 404 1.81 -3.52 20.29
N THR A 405 1.89 -2.59 21.25
CA THR A 405 1.19 -2.67 22.53
C THR A 405 -0.06 -1.80 22.46
N LEU A 406 -1.18 -2.26 23.02
CA LEU A 406 -2.26 -1.34 23.38
C LEU A 406 -1.93 -0.63 24.69
N PRO A 407 -2.56 0.52 25.00
CA PRO A 407 -2.37 1.21 26.27
C PRO A 407 -2.53 0.27 27.47
N HIS A 408 -1.64 0.42 28.45
CA HIS A 408 -1.61 -0.40 29.66
C HIS A 408 -1.52 -1.92 29.39
N SER A 409 -0.81 -2.32 28.34
CA SER A 409 -0.53 -3.73 28.05
C SER A 409 0.87 -4.17 28.45
N ASN A 410 0.97 -5.42 28.90
CA ASN A 410 2.20 -6.07 29.31
C ASN A 410 2.38 -7.43 28.63
N ALA A 411 3.60 -7.71 28.20
CA ALA A 411 4.04 -8.96 27.62
C ALA A 411 5.57 -9.06 27.71
N GLY A 412 6.12 -10.10 27.09
CA GLY A 412 7.55 -10.32 27.02
C GLY A 412 7.93 -11.31 25.94
N VAL A 413 9.15 -11.17 25.41
CA VAL A 413 9.79 -12.15 24.52
C VAL A 413 10.88 -12.86 25.29
N TYR A 414 10.66 -14.13 25.58
CA TYR A 414 11.63 -14.99 26.24
C TYR A 414 12.60 -15.58 25.22
N PHE A 415 13.85 -15.74 25.60
CA PHE A 415 14.90 -16.36 24.78
C PHE A 415 15.85 -17.19 25.64
N HIS A 416 16.58 -18.13 25.01
CA HIS A 416 17.34 -19.19 25.72
C HIS A 416 16.47 -19.96 26.71
N THR A 417 15.16 -20.03 26.48
CA THR A 417 14.23 -20.74 27.34
C THR A 417 13.95 -22.15 26.82
N ARG A 418 13.13 -22.91 27.53
CA ARG A 418 12.61 -24.22 27.08
C ARG A 418 11.17 -24.38 27.53
N PHE A 419 10.43 -25.24 26.82
CA PHE A 419 9.04 -25.55 27.18
C PHE A 419 8.98 -26.01 28.65
N GLN A 420 8.06 -25.41 29.39
CA GLN A 420 7.76 -25.71 30.79
C GLN A 420 6.24 -25.81 30.87
N GLU A 421 5.73 -26.90 31.45
CA GLU A 421 4.29 -27.22 31.45
C GLU A 421 3.47 -26.20 32.25
N ASP A 422 4.05 -25.66 33.32
CA ASP A 422 3.39 -24.70 34.20
C ASP A 422 4.37 -23.62 34.68
N GLY A 423 3.80 -22.59 35.31
CA GLY A 423 4.60 -21.60 36.01
C GLY A 423 5.22 -20.55 35.08
N TRP A 424 6.02 -19.69 35.71
CA TRP A 424 6.85 -18.72 35.00
C TRP A 424 8.07 -19.41 34.39
N PRO A 425 8.49 -19.07 33.16
CA PRO A 425 9.71 -19.64 32.60
C PRO A 425 10.93 -19.29 33.46
N LYS A 426 11.44 -20.27 34.21
CA LYS A 426 12.60 -20.08 35.11
C LYS A 426 13.92 -20.03 34.35
N VAL A 427 13.93 -20.62 33.16
CA VAL A 427 15.12 -20.81 32.32
C VAL A 427 15.17 -19.73 31.25
N GLY A 428 16.37 -19.20 31.02
CA GLY A 428 16.63 -18.18 30.03
C GLY A 428 16.30 -16.77 30.52
N PHE A 429 16.07 -15.87 29.58
CA PHE A 429 15.88 -14.44 29.80
C PHE A 429 14.56 -13.99 29.22
N GLU A 430 14.14 -12.81 29.66
CA GLU A 430 12.96 -12.10 29.17
C GLU A 430 13.41 -10.74 28.65
N CYS A 431 13.05 -10.46 27.41
CA CYS A 431 13.08 -9.13 26.83
C CYS A 431 11.69 -8.52 27.04
N GLN A 432 11.61 -7.49 27.87
CA GLN A 432 10.35 -6.91 28.31
C GLN A 432 9.58 -6.25 27.16
N VAL A 433 8.24 -6.30 27.20
CA VAL A 433 7.35 -5.61 26.25
C VAL A 433 6.24 -4.89 27.00
N ASN A 434 6.47 -3.61 27.32
CA ASN A 434 5.44 -2.66 27.74
C ASN A 434 5.93 -1.22 27.57
N ASN A 435 5.02 -0.30 27.26
CA ASN A 435 5.32 1.13 27.16
C ASN A 435 4.63 1.93 28.27
N THR A 436 3.31 1.81 28.43
CA THR A 436 2.53 2.55 29.46
C THR A 436 1.96 1.67 30.59
N TYR A 437 2.39 0.40 30.67
CA TYR A 437 2.02 -0.44 31.82
C TYR A 437 2.65 0.08 33.11
N HIS A 438 2.11 -0.34 34.26
CA HIS A 438 2.54 0.16 35.56
C HIS A 438 3.91 -0.40 36.01
N ASP A 439 4.38 -1.50 35.41
CA ASP A 439 5.75 -1.99 35.64
C ASP A 439 6.75 -0.90 35.19
N PRO A 440 7.69 -0.47 36.04
CA PRO A 440 8.67 0.55 35.68
C PRO A 440 9.66 0.09 34.62
N LYS A 441 9.87 -1.23 34.45
CA LYS A 441 10.78 -1.79 33.44
C LYS A 441 10.07 -1.82 32.10
N LYS A 442 10.60 -1.10 31.12
CA LYS A 442 9.98 -0.85 29.81
C LYS A 442 10.49 -1.76 28.72
N THR A 443 9.86 -1.66 27.55
CA THR A 443 10.20 -2.42 26.35
C THR A 443 11.71 -2.49 26.11
N ALA A 444 12.17 -3.69 25.72
CA ALA A 444 13.56 -4.03 25.46
C ALA A 444 14.51 -4.08 26.66
N SER A 445 14.01 -3.96 27.89
CA SER A 445 14.76 -4.35 29.09
C SER A 445 15.15 -5.83 29.04
N ILE A 446 16.36 -6.18 29.45
CA ILE A 446 16.70 -7.55 29.83
C ILE A 446 16.20 -7.71 31.27
N TYR A 447 14.99 -8.24 31.43
CA TYR A 447 14.19 -8.06 32.66
C TYR A 447 14.91 -8.57 33.92
N GLY A 448 15.19 -7.63 34.84
CA GLY A 448 15.89 -7.89 36.10
C GLY A 448 17.40 -8.09 35.96
N VAL A 449 17.98 -7.74 34.81
CA VAL A 449 19.43 -7.81 34.52
C VAL A 449 19.95 -6.44 34.08
N GLN A 450 19.35 -5.86 33.03
CA GLN A 450 19.64 -4.50 32.57
C GLN A 450 18.33 -3.87 32.12
N ASP A 451 17.75 -3.09 33.02
CA ASP A 451 16.42 -2.52 32.86
C ASP A 451 16.44 -1.14 32.19
N CYS A 452 15.53 -0.92 31.25
CA CYS A 452 15.19 0.36 30.67
C CYS A 452 13.98 0.93 31.44
N LEU A 453 14.10 2.16 31.94
CA LEU A 453 13.03 2.79 32.76
C LEU A 453 12.21 3.82 31.98
N GLU A 454 12.62 4.15 30.76
CA GLU A 454 11.93 5.08 29.86
C GLU A 454 11.38 4.32 28.66
N ALA A 455 10.12 4.54 28.29
CA ALA A 455 9.51 3.83 27.18
C ALA A 455 10.16 4.25 25.85
N PRO A 456 10.82 3.33 25.12
CA PRO A 456 11.48 3.66 23.86
C PRO A 456 10.51 3.71 22.66
N ALA A 457 9.25 3.32 22.88
CA ALA A 457 8.19 3.31 21.89
C ALA A 457 6.86 3.76 22.53
N ARG A 458 5.86 4.01 21.69
CA ARG A 458 4.50 4.39 22.09
C ARG A 458 3.55 3.22 21.91
N ASP A 459 2.45 3.22 22.66
CA ASP A 459 1.33 2.32 22.38
C ASP A 459 0.62 2.73 21.08
N ASP A 460 -0.17 1.81 20.53
CA ASP A 460 -0.93 1.95 19.28
C ASP A 460 -0.06 2.26 18.04
N GLU A 461 1.26 2.12 18.17
CA GLU A 461 2.24 2.25 17.10
C GLU A 461 3.06 0.96 16.97
N TRP A 462 3.36 0.57 15.74
CA TRP A 462 4.28 -0.54 15.50
C TRP A 462 5.72 -0.09 15.70
N PHE A 463 6.48 -0.86 16.46
CA PHE A 463 7.92 -0.68 16.61
C PHE A 463 8.66 -1.98 16.32
N SER A 464 9.90 -1.86 15.83
CA SER A 464 10.78 -3.02 15.68
C SER A 464 11.43 -3.35 17.03
N LEU A 465 11.43 -4.63 17.39
CA LEU A 465 12.15 -5.17 18.54
C LEU A 465 13.25 -6.11 18.00
N TYR A 466 14.48 -5.90 18.44
CA TYR A 466 15.62 -6.75 18.06
C TYR A 466 16.35 -7.25 19.31
N ILE A 467 16.78 -8.51 19.27
CA ILE A 467 17.56 -9.17 20.33
C ILE A 467 18.71 -9.90 19.65
N LYS A 468 19.96 -9.59 20.01
CA LYS A 468 21.14 -10.35 19.59
C LYS A 468 21.76 -11.02 20.80
N VAL A 469 22.06 -12.30 20.66
CA VAL A 469 22.90 -13.06 21.58
C VAL A 469 24.11 -13.58 20.82
N ASP A 470 25.30 -13.20 21.27
CA ASP A 470 26.57 -13.54 20.62
C ASP A 470 27.60 -13.86 21.69
N GLY A 471 27.80 -15.16 21.92
CA GLY A 471 28.57 -15.65 23.06
C GLY A 471 27.92 -15.27 24.38
N LYS A 472 28.57 -14.38 25.14
CA LYS A 472 28.09 -13.87 26.43
C LYS A 472 27.40 -12.51 26.33
N GLN A 473 27.37 -11.88 25.16
CA GLN A 473 26.79 -10.56 24.96
C GLN A 473 25.32 -10.67 24.54
N VAL A 474 24.48 -9.82 25.12
CA VAL A 474 23.08 -9.61 24.76
C VAL A 474 22.88 -8.14 24.41
N ILE A 475 22.39 -7.86 23.20
CA ILE A 475 22.01 -6.52 22.76
C ILE A 475 20.53 -6.50 22.45
N THR A 476 19.78 -5.54 23.00
CA THR A 476 18.39 -5.28 22.63
C THR A 476 18.27 -3.92 21.95
N LYS A 477 17.38 -3.82 20.96
CA LYS A 477 17.10 -2.56 20.26
C LYS A 477 15.60 -2.36 20.04
N VAL A 478 15.21 -1.09 19.99
CA VAL A 478 13.90 -0.65 19.52
C VAL A 478 14.09 0.39 18.43
N ASN A 479 13.51 0.17 17.25
CA ASN A 479 13.66 1.08 16.08
C ASN A 479 15.14 1.41 15.81
N ASP A 480 15.95 0.36 15.75
CA ASP A 480 17.41 0.38 15.57
C ASP A 480 18.23 1.11 16.66
N ARG A 481 17.59 1.75 17.64
CA ARG A 481 18.25 2.33 18.81
C ARG A 481 18.56 1.24 19.83
N VAL A 482 19.82 1.15 20.25
CA VAL A 482 20.26 0.26 21.34
C VAL A 482 19.61 0.69 22.65
N ILE A 483 18.99 -0.27 23.33
CA ILE A 483 18.34 -0.09 24.64
C ILE A 483 19.19 -0.74 25.74
N SER A 484 19.55 -2.00 25.55
CA SER A 484 20.45 -2.73 26.44
C SER A 484 21.63 -3.31 25.65
N ASP A 485 22.81 -3.26 26.24
CA ASP A 485 24.03 -3.93 25.80
C ASP A 485 24.70 -4.46 27.07
N TRP A 486 24.52 -5.76 27.30
CA TRP A 486 24.95 -6.44 28.51
C TRP A 486 25.80 -7.64 28.16
N THR A 487 26.90 -7.82 28.88
CA THR A 487 27.73 -9.02 28.78
C THR A 487 27.65 -9.80 30.08
N GLN A 488 27.31 -11.09 30.01
CA GLN A 488 27.24 -11.96 31.17
C GLN A 488 28.63 -12.09 31.84
N PRO A 489 28.77 -11.72 33.12
CA PRO A 489 30.01 -11.91 33.87
C PRO A 489 30.43 -13.39 33.97
N GLU A 490 31.71 -13.65 34.20
CA GLU A 490 32.22 -15.03 34.32
C GLU A 490 31.73 -15.75 35.57
N ASP A 491 31.55 -15.02 36.66
CA ASP A 491 31.06 -15.48 37.95
C ASP A 491 29.54 -15.36 38.10
N TRP A 492 28.82 -15.13 36.99
CA TRP A 492 27.37 -14.97 37.00
C TRP A 492 26.67 -16.25 37.50
N LYS A 493 25.91 -16.11 38.58
CA LYS A 493 25.15 -17.20 39.21
C LYS A 493 23.65 -17.00 39.01
N LYS A 494 22.92 -18.10 39.15
CA LYS A 494 21.45 -18.09 39.16
C LYS A 494 20.95 -17.08 40.20
N SER A 495 19.97 -16.25 39.83
CA SER A 495 19.43 -15.18 40.68
C SER A 495 18.05 -15.56 41.22
N GLY A 496 17.98 -15.89 42.51
CA GLY A 496 16.73 -16.26 43.17
C GLY A 496 16.03 -17.43 42.48
N ASN A 497 14.77 -17.23 42.07
CA ASN A 497 13.94 -18.25 41.43
C ASN A 497 14.13 -18.37 39.90
N PHE A 498 14.93 -17.49 39.28
CA PHE A 498 15.17 -17.46 37.84
C PHE A 498 16.65 -17.70 37.53
N GLU A 499 16.94 -18.55 36.55
CA GLU A 499 18.33 -18.89 36.22
C GLU A 499 19.05 -17.70 35.62
N ARG A 500 18.45 -17.05 34.60
CA ARG A 500 19.04 -15.90 33.88
C ARG A 500 20.50 -16.17 33.47
N VAL A 501 20.78 -17.37 32.94
CA VAL A 501 22.10 -17.77 32.44
C VAL A 501 22.01 -18.05 30.95
N LEU A 502 22.94 -17.50 30.18
CA LEU A 502 23.08 -17.74 28.74
C LEU A 502 23.52 -19.18 28.48
N GLY A 503 22.94 -19.78 27.46
CA GLY A 503 23.23 -21.14 27.03
C GLY A 503 22.67 -21.37 25.65
N GLU A 504 21.70 -22.27 25.55
CA GLU A 504 20.92 -22.46 24.34
C GLU A 504 19.46 -22.71 24.69
N GLY A 505 18.54 -22.40 23.78
CA GLY A 505 17.13 -22.66 24.00
C GLY A 505 16.25 -22.23 22.83
N THR A 506 14.98 -22.02 23.13
CA THR A 506 13.97 -21.52 22.19
C THR A 506 13.46 -20.15 22.63
N PHE A 507 12.41 -19.68 21.95
CA PHE A 507 11.69 -18.46 22.25
C PHE A 507 10.32 -18.76 22.87
N ALA A 508 9.82 -17.83 23.68
CA ALA A 508 8.41 -17.83 24.07
C ALA A 508 7.84 -16.40 24.08
N LEU A 509 6.54 -16.27 23.79
CA LEU A 509 5.81 -15.02 23.99
C LEU A 509 4.99 -15.13 25.27
N GLN A 510 4.95 -14.07 26.06
CA GLN A 510 4.17 -14.02 27.29
C GLN A 510 2.85 -13.29 27.06
N GLY A 511 1.78 -13.84 27.66
CA GLY A 511 0.54 -13.14 27.92
C GLY A 511 0.08 -13.57 29.31
N HIS A 512 -0.08 -12.65 30.25
CA HIS A 512 -0.38 -13.04 31.63
C HIS A 512 -1.30 -12.09 32.39
N ASP A 513 -1.36 -10.83 31.98
CA ASP A 513 -2.14 -9.80 32.66
C ASP A 513 -3.52 -9.64 31.98
N PRO A 514 -4.62 -9.87 32.71
CA PRO A 514 -5.96 -9.57 32.22
C PRO A 514 -6.06 -8.11 31.74
N GLY A 515 -6.62 -7.91 30.56
CA GLY A 515 -6.76 -6.58 29.95
C GLY A 515 -5.57 -6.14 29.09
N SER A 516 -4.43 -6.84 29.13
CA SER A 516 -3.33 -6.59 28.21
C SER A 516 -3.61 -7.14 26.83
N THR A 517 -3.29 -6.37 25.79
CA THR A 517 -3.30 -6.83 24.40
C THR A 517 -2.03 -6.38 23.70
N VAL A 518 -1.25 -7.35 23.24
CA VAL A 518 0.00 -7.11 22.50
C VAL A 518 -0.02 -7.91 21.21
N LEU A 519 0.37 -7.28 20.11
CA LEU A 519 0.40 -7.87 18.78
C LEU A 519 1.84 -8.05 18.33
N PHE A 520 2.14 -9.23 17.79
CA PHE A 520 3.46 -9.58 17.25
C PHE A 520 3.32 -10.01 15.78
N ARG A 521 4.18 -9.51 14.90
CA ARG A 521 4.31 -9.97 13.51
C ARG A 521 5.75 -9.95 13.05
N ASN A 522 6.03 -10.56 11.89
CA ASN A 522 7.38 -10.61 11.32
C ASN A 522 8.46 -11.21 12.27
N LEU A 523 8.09 -12.20 13.09
CA LEU A 523 9.03 -12.88 13.99
C LEU A 523 10.05 -13.70 13.17
N MET A 524 11.31 -13.29 13.24
CA MET A 524 12.41 -13.90 12.50
C MET A 524 13.61 -14.13 13.41
N VAL A 525 14.35 -15.19 13.13
CA VAL A 525 15.62 -15.50 13.82
C VAL A 525 16.68 -15.89 12.81
N LYS A 526 17.91 -15.43 13.03
CA LYS A 526 19.11 -15.84 12.30
C LYS A 526 20.08 -16.46 13.28
N ARG A 527 20.59 -17.65 12.95
CA ARG A 527 21.67 -18.27 13.73
C ARG A 527 22.99 -17.58 13.43
N LEU A 528 23.77 -17.33 14.47
CA LEU A 528 25.14 -16.89 14.36
C LEU A 528 26.09 -18.09 14.60
N PRO A 529 27.35 -18.01 14.13
CA PRO A 529 28.35 -19.05 14.34
C PRO A 529 28.51 -19.49 15.79
#